data_AF-A0A3B1AZL1-F1
#
_entry.id   AF-A0A3B1AZL1-F1
#
_cell.length_a   1.000
_cell.length_b   1.000
_cell.length_c   1.000
_cell.angle_alpha   90.00
_cell.angle_beta   90.00
_cell.angle_gamma   90.00
#
_symmetry.space_group_name_H-M   'P 1'
#
loop_
_entity.id
_entity.type
_entity.pdbx_description
1 polymer ?
#
loop_
_entity_poly.entity_id
_entity_poly.type
_entity_poly.pdbx_seq_one_letter_code
_entity_poly.pdbx_strand_id
1 'polypeptide(L)' 'MISFLYRLVNSYETEHGFRPNMLYINPSHFEQLRVDLACINGLDNLVQFLGMEIAIDADMAHPQVAFTDINWRHSQAV' A
#
# COMPACT_ATOMS: atom_id res chain seq x y z
N MET A 1 -5.24 8.14 -7.69
CA MET A 1 -4.17 7.33 -7.07
C MET A 1 -4.44 5.82 -7.16
N ILE A 2 -5.68 5.35 -6.99
CA ILE A 2 -6.00 3.90 -7.03
C ILE A 2 -5.59 3.20 -8.33
N SER A 3 -5.80 3.83 -9.49
CA SER A 3 -5.37 3.29 -10.79
C SER A 3 -3.85 3.12 -10.89
N PHE A 4 -3.08 3.96 -10.21
CA PHE A 4 -1.62 3.84 -10.14
C PHE A 4 -1.21 2.64 -9.29
N LEU A 5 -1.82 2.46 -8.11
CA LEU A 5 -1.57 1.30 -7.25
C LEU A 5 -1.90 -0.02 -7.94
N TYR A 6 -3.02 -0.07 -8.68
CA TYR A 6 -3.39 -1.28 -9.43
C TYR A 6 -2.32 -1.64 -10.48
N ARG A 7 -1.80 -0.65 -11.21
CA ARG A 7 -0.70 -0.86 -12.16
C ARG A 7 0.57 -1.32 -11.46
N LEU A 8 0.89 -0.73 -10.31
CA LEU A 8 2.07 -1.06 -9.53
C LEU A 8 2.03 -2.53 -9.06
N VAL A 9 0.89 -2.97 -8.52
CA VAL A 9 0.66 -4.37 -8.10
C VAL A 9 0.71 -5.32 -9.29
N ASN A 10 0.06 -4.96 -10.40
CA ASN A 10 0.05 -5.80 -11.60
C ASN A 10 1.44 -5.96 -12.22
N SER A 11 2.23 -4.89 -12.27
CA SER A 11 3.63 -4.96 -12.72
C SER A 11 4.44 -5.88 -11.81
N TYR A 12 4.31 -5.72 -10.49
CA TYR A 12 5.00 -6.58 -9.54
C TYR A 12 4.62 -8.06 -9.69
N GLU A 13 3.32 -8.37 -9.81
CA GLU A 13 2.83 -9.73 -10.00
C GLU A 13 3.33 -10.34 -11.33
N THR A 14 3.40 -9.54 -12.38
CA THR A 14 3.93 -9.96 -13.68
C THR A 14 5.44 -10.23 -13.63
N GLU A 15 6.19 -9.42 -12.88
CA GLU A 15 7.65 -9.52 -12.76
C GLU A 15 8.09 -10.65 -11.82
N HIS A 16 7.35 -10.89 -10.72
CA HIS A 16 7.74 -11.82 -9.66
C HIS A 16 6.94 -13.13 -9.64
N GLY A 17 5.77 -13.18 -10.27
CA GLY A 17 4.89 -14.37 -10.30
C GLY A 17 4.04 -14.55 -9.03
N PHE A 18 4.04 -13.59 -8.11
CA PHE A 18 3.22 -13.57 -6.91
C PHE A 18 2.84 -12.12 -6.54
N ARG A 19 1.78 -11.98 -5.74
CA ARG A 19 1.28 -10.66 -5.33
C ARG A 19 2.11 -10.05 -4.19
N PRO A 20 2.35 -8.73 -4.21
CA PRO A 20 2.91 -8.05 -3.07
C PRO A 20 1.92 -8.07 -1.91
N ASN A 21 2.43 -7.98 -0.69
CA ASN A 21 1.63 -7.91 0.54
C ASN A 21 1.87 -6.62 1.34
N MET A 22 2.77 -5.74 0.86
CA MET A 22 3.13 -4.51 1.54
C MET A 22 3.17 -3.34 0.57
N LEU A 23 2.60 -2.22 0.99
CA LEU A 23 2.61 -0.94 0.30
C LEU A 23 3.35 0.08 1.17
N TYR A 24 4.45 0.60 0.64
CA TYR A 24 5.17 1.71 1.24
C TYR A 24 4.76 3.01 0.56
N ILE A 25 4.46 4.02 1.37
CA ILE A 25 4.01 5.34 0.92
C ILE A 25 4.41 6.42 1.92
N ASN A 26 4.41 7.67 1.49
CA ASN A 26 4.57 8.80 2.39
C ASN A 26 3.21 9.28 2.94
N PRO A 27 3.20 10.14 3.98
CA PRO A 27 1.97 10.64 4.58
C PRO A 27 1.05 11.37 3.59
N SER A 28 1.60 12.15 2.66
CA SER A 28 0.81 12.88 1.66
C SER A 28 0.09 11.95 0.68
N HIS A 29 0.76 10.89 0.23
CA HIS A 29 0.15 9.84 -0.59
C HIS A 29 -0.89 9.06 0.20
N PHE A 30 -0.65 8.79 1.49
CA PHE A 30 -1.65 8.11 2.33
C PHE A 30 -2.95 8.92 2.46
N GLU A 31 -2.85 10.24 2.65
CA GLU A 31 -4.05 11.09 2.71
C GLU A 31 -4.78 11.14 1.36
N GLN A 32 -4.05 11.22 0.24
CA GLN A 32 -4.66 11.09 -1.10
C GLN A 32 -5.35 9.73 -1.30
N LEU A 33 -4.75 8.64 -0.80
CA LEU A 33 -5.34 7.31 -0.83
C LEU A 33 -6.65 7.26 -0.06
N ARG A 34 -6.69 7.87 1.13
CA ARG A 34 -7.88 7.94 1.96
C ARG A 34 -9.00 8.73 1.29
N VAL A 35 -8.69 9.85 0.65
CA VAL A 35 -9.68 10.66 -0.09
C VAL A 35 -10.23 9.88 -1.28
N ASP A 36 -9.36 9.26 -2.08
CA ASP A 36 -9.76 8.44 -3.23
C ASP A 36 -10.69 7.29 -2.80
N LEU A 37 -10.41 6.66 -1.66
CA LEU A 37 -11.21 5.54 -1.13
C LEU A 37 -12.49 5.98 -0.44
N ALA A 38 -12.50 7.15 0.20
CA ALA A 38 -13.72 7.74 0.76
C ALA A 38 -14.77 8.04 -0.34
N CYS A 39 -14.32 8.31 -1.57
CA CYS A 39 -15.22 8.42 -2.73
C CYS A 39 -15.82 7.08 -3.17
N ILE A 40 -15.29 5.94 -2.72
CA ILE A 40 -15.80 4.62 -3.05
C ILE A 40 -16.67 4.14 -1.88
N ASN A 41 -17.99 4.24 -2.05
CA ASN A 41 -18.96 3.85 -1.01
C ASN A 41 -18.78 2.39 -0.56
N GLY A 42 -18.75 2.16 0.76
CA GLY A 42 -18.70 0.81 1.35
C GLY A 42 -17.29 0.28 1.67
N LEU A 43 -16.30 1.16 1.80
CA LEU A 43 -14.90 0.81 2.05
C LEU A 43 -14.41 1.21 3.45
N ASP A 44 -14.94 0.53 4.47
CA ASP A 44 -14.60 0.81 5.87
C ASP A 44 -13.20 0.31 6.29
N ASN A 45 -12.52 -0.50 5.48
CA ASN A 45 -11.19 -1.00 5.83
C ASN A 45 -10.22 -1.01 4.64
N LEU A 46 -9.40 0.03 4.58
CA LEU A 46 -8.41 0.31 3.53
C LEU A 46 -7.38 -0.82 3.36
N VAL A 47 -6.96 -1.46 4.47
CA VAL A 47 -6.05 -2.61 4.46
C VAL A 47 -6.74 -3.86 3.90
N GLN A 48 -7.99 -4.11 4.26
CA GLN A 48 -8.76 -5.22 3.69
C GLN A 48 -9.01 -5.03 2.20
N PHE A 49 -9.26 -3.80 1.76
CA PHE A 49 -9.48 -3.51 0.34
C PHE A 49 -8.24 -3.76 -0.50
N LEU A 50 -7.10 -3.27 -0.02
CA LEU A 50 -5.84 -3.44 -0.73
C LEU A 50 -5.32 -4.87 -0.64
N GLY A 51 -5.73 -5.62 0.39
CA GLY A 51 -5.17 -6.94 0.69
C GLY A 51 -3.67 -6.86 1.03
N MET A 52 -3.19 -5.68 1.37
CA MET A 52 -1.79 -5.36 1.63
C MET A 52 -1.70 -4.53 2.90
N GLU A 53 -0.64 -4.75 3.66
CA GLU A 53 -0.30 -3.89 4.77
C GLU A 53 0.35 -2.59 4.28
N ILE A 54 0.27 -1.53 5.10
CA ILE A 54 0.75 -0.20 4.71
C ILE A 54 1.81 0.28 5.70
N ALA A 55 3.00 0.56 5.18
CA ALA A 55 4.03 1.30 5.90
C ALA A 55 4.07 2.75 5.43
N ILE A 56 4.09 3.66 6.39
CA ILE A 56 4.23 5.09 6.14
C ILE A 56 5.68 5.47 6.42
N ASP A 57 6.35 5.98 5.39
CA ASP A 57 7.74 6.45 5.45
C ASP A 57 7.83 7.87 4.86
N ALA A 58 8.30 8.82 5.66
CA ALA A 58 8.36 10.23 5.28
C ALA A 58 9.44 10.54 4.22
N ASP A 59 10.49 9.71 4.13
CA ASP A 59 11.60 9.88 3.19
C ASP A 59 11.26 9.31 1.80
N MET A 60 10.06 8.75 1.62
CA MET A 60 9.68 8.08 0.39
C MET A 60 9.09 9.04 -0.67
N ALA A 61 9.79 9.16 -1.79
CA ALA A 61 9.36 10.02 -2.90
C ALA A 61 8.22 9.44 -3.74
N HIS A 62 8.13 8.11 -3.86
CA HIS A 62 7.16 7.43 -4.72
C HIS A 62 6.56 6.21 -4.04
N PRO A 63 5.26 5.91 -4.19
CA PRO A 63 4.68 4.66 -3.69
C PRO A 63 5.37 3.43 -4.26
N GLN A 64 5.65 2.44 -3.42
CA GLN A 64 6.29 1.19 -3.80
C GLN A 64 5.59 -0.01 -3.17
N VAL A 65 5.58 -1.13 -3.87
CA VAL A 65 5.06 -2.40 -3.36
C VAL A 65 6.19 -3.38 -3.15
N ALA A 66 6.05 -4.20 -2.13
CA ALA A 66 6.99 -5.26 -1.83
C ALA A 66 6.25 -6.48 -1.30
N PHE A 67 6.97 -7.59 -1.27
CA PHE A 67 6.62 -8.77 -0.51
C PHE A 67 7.55 -8.88 0.70
N THR A 68 6.97 -8.98 1.89
CA THR A 68 7.71 -9.22 3.13
C THR A 68 7.12 -10.42 3.87
N ASP A 69 7.99 -11.32 4.34
CA ASP A 69 7.60 -12.37 5.28
C ASP A 69 7.44 -11.84 6.72
N ILE A 70 7.81 -10.57 6.96
CA ILE A 70 7.89 -9.98 8.29
C ILE A 70 6.59 -9.26 8.62
N ASN A 71 5.94 -9.69 9.72
CA ASN A 71 4.82 -8.97 10.31
C ASN A 71 5.33 -7.64 10.91
N TRP A 72 5.31 -6.56 10.13
CA TRP A 72 5.92 -5.26 10.48
C TRP A 72 5.28 -4.58 11.70
N ARG A 73 4.15 -5.10 12.22
CA ARG A 73 3.52 -4.69 13.49
C ARG A 73 4.45 -4.76 14.71
N HIS A 74 5.63 -5.37 14.60
CA HIS A 74 6.62 -5.44 15.68
C HIS A 74 7.80 -4.46 15.56
N SER A 75 7.88 -3.64 14.52
CA SER A 75 9.08 -2.80 14.27
C SER A 75 8.91 -1.32 14.61
N GLN A 76 7.92 -0.94 15.43
CA GLN A 76 7.86 0.38 16.06
C GLN A 76 8.02 0.25 17.58
N ALA A 77 9.22 -0.13 18.00
CA ALA A 77 9.66 0.02 19.38
C ALA A 77 11.17 0.30 19.40
N VAL A 78 11.54 1.57 19.23
CA VAL A 78 12.78 2.14 19.78
C VAL A 78 12.53 3.56 20.21
#